data_AF-A0A8H3QUI5-F1
#
_entry.id   AF-A0A8H3QUI5-F1
#
_cell.length_a   1.000
_cell.length_b   1.000
_cell.length_c   1.000
_cell.angle_alpha   90.00
_cell.angle_beta   90.00
_cell.angle_gamma   90.00
#
_symmetry.space_group_name_H-M   'P 1'
#
loop_
_entity.id
_entity.type
_entity.pdbx_description
1 polymer ?
#
loop_
_entity_poly.entity_id
_entity_poly.type
_entity_poly.pdbx_seq_one_letter_code
_entity_poly.pdbx_strand_id
1 'polypeptide(L)'
;MDDIPVPVPISTPVYEKFEENNPEISLCVYEWHNQNKCLDFRYISERRGDEYKQVNLLVITEEDRSHYCIIKDLHKLVYNHSKHKGRKYLCRYCLHVYSAEKGYKEHLPKCKSLNNAPQRPQMPIKNKSIKAFYNHKCMQPNPYRIFWDLECLTENLTPEEKTKLTHTERIQRHKPSGYCYVVVRMDSSLNYEIVSHDLYRGPDALERFVTKIEEELLHQEIL
;
A
#
# COMPACT_ATOMS: atom_id res chain seq x y z
N MET A 1 3.73 13.87 38.44
CA MET A 1 5.14 13.55 38.10
C MET A 1 5.69 12.48 39.03
N ASP A 2 4.96 12.16 40.09
CA ASP A 2 5.16 10.99 40.93
C ASP A 2 5.06 9.72 40.05
N ASP A 3 5.95 8.76 40.27
CA ASP A 3 6.08 7.47 39.55
C ASP A 3 7.02 7.38 38.33
N ILE A 4 7.63 8.47 37.83
CA ILE A 4 8.71 8.35 36.82
C ILE A 4 10.07 8.50 37.50
N PRO A 5 10.93 7.46 37.51
CA PRO A 5 12.22 7.54 38.17
C PRO A 5 13.17 8.49 37.46
N VAL A 6 14.09 9.10 38.22
CA VAL A 6 15.19 9.93 37.69
C VAL A 6 16.50 9.21 37.96
N PRO A 7 17.35 8.96 36.94
CA PRO A 7 17.21 9.38 35.54
C PRO A 7 16.07 8.66 34.79
N VAL A 8 15.41 9.39 33.88
CA VAL A 8 14.24 8.90 33.12
C VAL A 8 14.65 7.73 32.22
N PRO A 9 14.13 6.51 32.44
CA PRO A 9 14.48 5.35 31.64
C PRO A 9 13.95 5.46 30.21
N ILE A 10 14.55 4.71 29.30
CA ILE A 10 14.12 4.65 27.90
C ILE A 10 13.32 3.36 27.68
N SER A 11 12.05 3.42 28.04
CA SER A 11 11.16 2.26 28.01
C SER A 11 9.71 2.65 27.76
N THR A 12 8.96 1.74 27.13
CA THR A 12 7.53 1.93 26.85
C THR A 12 6.68 2.26 28.08
N PRO A 13 6.85 1.58 29.24
CA PRO A 13 6.05 1.90 30.43
C PRO A 13 6.20 3.34 30.92
N VAL A 14 7.39 3.94 30.75
CA VAL A 14 7.64 5.35 31.12
C VAL A 14 6.88 6.29 30.19
N TYR A 15 6.78 5.96 28.90
CA TYR A 15 6.04 6.76 27.91
C TYR A 15 4.54 6.69 28.15
N GLU A 16 4.02 5.48 28.39
CA GLU A 16 2.60 5.26 28.74
C GLU A 16 2.26 6.03 30.02
N LYS A 17 3.07 5.90 31.08
CA LYS A 17 2.88 6.63 32.34
C LYS A 17 2.96 8.15 32.17
N PHE A 18 3.86 8.63 31.32
CA PHE A 18 3.92 10.05 30.98
C PHE A 18 2.62 10.54 30.32
N GLU A 19 2.08 9.76 29.39
CA GLU A 19 0.81 10.08 28.72
C GLU A 19 -0.40 9.95 29.66
N GLU A 20 -0.41 8.98 30.59
CA GLU A 20 -1.42 8.89 31.65
C GLU A 20 -1.43 10.15 32.53
N ASN A 21 -0.25 10.63 32.91
CA ASN A 21 -0.08 11.83 33.70
C ASN A 21 -0.39 13.14 32.93
N ASN A 22 -0.44 13.08 31.58
CA ASN A 22 -0.68 14.23 30.70
C ASN A 22 -1.68 13.83 29.61
N PRO A 23 -2.99 13.73 29.92
CA PRO A 23 -4.02 13.18 29.03
C PRO A 23 -4.19 13.95 27.72
N GLU A 24 -3.80 15.22 27.69
CA GLU A 24 -3.85 16.09 26.52
C GLU A 24 -2.67 15.89 25.55
N ILE A 25 -1.64 15.12 25.92
CA ILE A 25 -0.44 14.92 25.10
C ILE A 25 -0.54 13.62 24.30
N SER A 26 -0.09 13.72 23.04
CA SER A 26 0.24 12.58 22.17
C SER A 26 1.74 12.56 21.96
N LEU A 27 2.41 11.54 22.49
CA LEU A 27 3.85 11.37 22.47
C LEU A 27 4.28 10.51 21.27
N CYS A 28 5.34 10.94 20.58
CA CYS A 28 6.05 10.11 19.61
C CYS A 28 7.54 10.21 19.92
N VAL A 29 8.17 9.06 20.14
CA VAL A 29 9.59 8.96 20.47
C VAL A 29 10.28 8.25 19.32
N TYR A 30 11.30 8.90 18.77
CA TYR A 30 12.11 8.41 17.68
C TYR A 30 13.51 8.04 18.17
N GLU A 31 14.16 7.16 17.43
CA GLU A 31 15.57 6.82 17.58
C GLU A 31 16.31 7.08 16.27
N TRP A 32 17.55 7.52 16.35
CA TRP A 32 18.39 7.75 15.17
C TRP A 32 19.46 6.67 15.03
N HIS A 33 19.39 5.89 13.95
CA HIS A 33 20.40 4.89 13.64
C HIS A 33 21.49 5.49 12.75
N ASN A 34 22.67 5.72 13.33
CA ASN A 34 23.84 6.28 12.63
C ASN A 34 24.28 5.45 11.42
N GLN A 35 24.27 4.12 11.52
CA GLN A 35 24.71 3.22 10.45
C GLN A 35 23.88 3.39 9.17
N ASN A 36 22.56 3.44 9.32
CA ASN A 36 21.61 3.53 8.21
C ASN A 36 21.19 4.98 7.91
N LYS A 37 21.70 5.95 8.69
CA LYS A 37 21.29 7.37 8.67
C LYS A 37 19.77 7.51 8.59
N CYS A 38 19.07 6.81 9.46
CA CYS A 38 17.62 6.75 9.42
C CYS A 38 16.98 6.92 10.79
N LEU A 39 15.84 7.60 10.78
CA LEU A 39 14.94 7.70 11.90
C LEU A 39 14.13 6.41 12.03
N ASP A 40 13.91 5.94 13.25
CA ASP A 40 13.01 4.84 13.55
C ASP A 40 12.08 5.18 14.71
N PHE A 41 11.00 4.41 14.84
CA PHE A 41 10.07 4.56 15.94
C PHE A 41 10.53 3.77 17.16
N ARG A 42 10.55 4.45 18.29
CA ARG A 42 10.68 3.81 19.60
C ARG A 42 9.35 3.72 20.33
N TYR A 43 8.51 4.73 20.18
CA TYR A 43 7.15 4.77 20.73
C TYR A 43 6.25 5.66 19.87
N ILE A 44 5.02 5.24 19.63
CA ILE A 44 3.99 6.07 19.01
C ILE A 44 2.72 5.92 19.84
N SER A 45 2.19 7.05 20.30
CA SER A 45 0.88 7.09 20.95
C SER A 45 -0.26 6.64 20.04
N GLU A 46 -1.22 5.95 20.62
CA GLU A 46 -2.51 5.66 19.99
C GLU A 46 -3.44 6.88 19.97
N ARG A 47 -3.12 7.94 20.75
CA ARG A 47 -3.85 9.20 20.79
C ARG A 47 -3.55 10.03 19.55
N ARG A 48 -4.26 9.75 18.46
CA ARG A 48 -3.98 10.37 17.15
C ARG A 48 -4.90 11.52 16.79
N GLY A 49 -5.93 11.77 17.59
CA GLY A 49 -6.88 12.87 17.43
C GLY A 49 -6.20 14.24 17.31
N ASP A 50 -6.86 15.18 16.64
CA ASP A 50 -6.31 16.54 16.45
C ASP A 50 -6.45 17.40 17.73
N GLU A 51 -7.23 16.92 18.69
CA GLU A 51 -7.37 17.47 20.04
C GLU A 51 -6.12 17.31 20.91
N TYR A 52 -5.26 16.34 20.59
CA TYR A 52 -4.05 16.09 21.38
C TYR A 52 -2.89 16.97 20.96
N LYS A 53 -2.16 17.49 21.95
CA LYS A 53 -0.90 18.19 21.75
C LYS A 53 0.18 17.20 21.34
N GLN A 54 0.60 17.30 20.09
CA GLN A 54 1.61 16.46 19.48
C GLN A 54 3.03 16.82 19.94
N VAL A 55 3.65 15.93 20.72
CA VAL A 55 5.05 16.07 21.19
C VAL A 55 5.94 15.03 20.52
N ASN A 56 7.05 15.47 19.92
CA ASN A 56 8.02 14.60 19.26
C ASN A 56 9.35 14.63 20.03
N LEU A 57 9.87 13.49 20.46
CA LEU A 57 11.15 13.35 21.13
C LEU A 57 12.10 12.49 20.29
N LEU A 58 13.37 12.87 20.25
CA LEU A 58 14.46 12.05 19.72
C LEU A 58 15.27 11.51 20.88
N VAL A 59 15.53 10.20 20.87
CA VAL A 59 16.50 9.56 21.74
C VAL A 59 17.80 9.41 20.97
N ILE A 60 18.88 9.92 21.56
CA ILE A 60 20.25 9.71 21.07
C ILE A 60 20.98 8.91 22.15
N THR A 61 21.51 7.75 21.76
CA THR A 61 22.30 6.88 22.63
C THR A 61 23.75 6.90 22.15
N GLU A 62 24.65 7.29 23.05
CA GLU A 62 26.10 7.28 22.86
C GLU A 62 26.71 6.41 23.96
N GLU A 63 27.27 5.26 23.56
CA GLU A 63 27.81 4.26 24.49
C GLU A 63 26.76 3.87 25.55
N ASP A 64 27.00 4.19 26.82
CA ASP A 64 26.11 3.89 27.95
C ASP A 64 25.22 5.07 28.38
N ARG A 65 25.28 6.20 27.66
CA ARG A 65 24.49 7.40 27.98
C ARG A 65 23.45 7.64 26.91
N SER A 66 22.27 8.06 27.34
CA SER A 66 21.21 8.42 26.42
C SER A 66 20.55 9.73 26.80
N HIS A 67 20.21 10.52 25.80
CA HIS A 67 19.64 11.85 25.96
C HIS A 67 18.35 11.98 25.17
N TYR A 68 17.32 12.55 25.81
CA TYR A 68 16.11 12.98 25.14
C TYR A 68 16.30 14.39 24.57
N CYS A 69 15.91 14.57 23.32
CA CYS A 69 15.92 15.85 22.62
C CYS A 69 14.53 16.15 22.07
N ILE A 70 14.02 17.36 22.26
CA ILE A 70 12.75 17.74 21.67
C ILE A 70 12.91 18.04 20.16
N ILE A 71 12.06 17.45 19.34
CA ILE A 71 12.01 17.74 17.91
C ILE A 71 10.99 18.85 17.69
N LYS A 72 11.49 20.09 17.55
CA LYS A 72 10.65 21.28 17.31
C LYS A 72 9.97 21.26 15.93
N ASP A 73 10.67 20.75 14.92
CA ASP A 73 10.18 20.65 13.55
C ASP A 73 10.58 19.30 12.95
N LEU A 74 9.63 18.38 12.89
CA LEU A 74 9.83 17.02 12.40
C LEU A 74 10.22 16.99 10.91
N HIS A 75 9.78 17.96 10.13
CA HIS A 75 10.02 18.03 8.70
C HIS A 75 11.47 18.43 8.37
N LYS A 76 12.08 19.28 9.21
CA LYS A 76 13.49 19.69 9.04
C LYS A 76 14.47 18.54 9.28
N LEU A 77 14.10 17.58 10.13
CA LEU A 77 14.96 16.45 10.48
C LEU A 77 15.35 15.63 9.24
N VAL A 78 14.45 15.50 8.27
CA VAL A 78 14.66 14.72 7.04
C VAL A 78 15.15 15.54 5.85
N TYR A 79 15.52 16.80 6.05
CA TYR A 79 15.95 17.68 4.97
C TYR A 79 17.15 17.09 4.20
N ASN A 80 18.10 16.46 4.88
CA ASN A 80 19.31 15.89 4.25
C ASN A 80 19.14 14.46 3.68
N HIS A 81 17.96 13.85 3.75
CA HIS A 81 17.75 12.46 3.30
C HIS A 81 17.73 12.29 1.77
N SER A 82 17.61 13.37 1.00
CA SER A 82 17.61 13.29 -0.47
C SER A 82 18.20 14.54 -1.10
N LYS A 83 18.60 14.44 -2.37
CA LYS A 83 19.22 15.55 -3.14
C LYS A 83 18.26 16.73 -3.41
N HIS A 84 16.96 16.56 -3.18
CA HIS A 84 15.97 17.62 -3.35
C HIS A 84 16.18 18.73 -2.31
N LYS A 85 16.39 19.96 -2.78
CA LYS A 85 16.71 21.13 -1.94
C LYS A 85 15.49 21.88 -1.37
N GLY A 86 14.27 21.48 -1.72
CA GLY A 86 13.04 22.07 -1.16
C GLY A 86 12.60 21.44 0.17
N ARG A 87 11.61 22.07 0.82
CA ARG A 87 10.97 21.54 2.03
C ARG A 87 10.42 20.14 1.76
N LYS A 88 10.52 19.28 2.78
CA LYS A 88 10.01 17.90 2.76
C LYS A 88 8.97 17.76 3.85
N TYR A 89 8.05 16.83 3.68
CA TYR A 89 6.97 16.60 4.64
C TYR A 89 7.05 15.15 5.11
N LEU A 90 7.43 14.97 6.37
CA LEU A 90 7.51 13.66 7.03
C LEU A 90 6.18 13.34 7.71
N CYS A 91 5.65 12.15 7.45
CA CYS A 91 4.52 11.63 8.21
C CYS A 91 4.97 11.07 9.57
N ARG A 92 4.34 11.56 10.63
CA ARG A 92 4.57 11.16 12.04
C ARG A 92 4.27 9.69 12.33
N TYR A 93 3.41 9.02 11.54
CA TYR A 93 2.93 7.67 11.84
C TYR A 93 3.56 6.56 11.00
N CYS A 94 4.15 6.91 9.84
CA CYS A 94 4.74 5.93 8.91
C CYS A 94 6.18 6.26 8.48
N LEU A 95 6.71 7.43 8.87
CA LEU A 95 7.99 7.98 8.43
C LEU A 95 8.14 8.13 6.90
N HIS A 96 7.05 8.08 6.15
CA HIS A 96 7.10 8.36 4.71
C HIS A 96 7.38 9.84 4.47
N VAL A 97 8.30 10.12 3.54
CA VAL A 97 8.73 11.47 3.18
C VAL A 97 8.09 11.86 1.86
N TYR A 98 7.28 12.91 1.90
CA TYR A 98 6.67 13.53 0.74
C TYR A 98 7.47 14.75 0.29
N SER A 99 7.64 14.90 -1.03
CA SER A 99 8.27 16.08 -1.64
C SER A 99 7.31 17.26 -1.77
N ALA A 100 6.00 17.02 -1.72
CA ALA A 100 4.96 18.03 -1.88
C ALA A 100 3.94 18.00 -0.74
N GLU A 101 3.48 19.17 -0.31
CA GLU A 101 2.52 19.32 0.79
C GLU A 101 1.17 18.66 0.48
N LYS A 102 0.72 18.78 -0.77
CA LYS A 102 -0.56 18.22 -1.22
C LYS A 102 -0.62 16.71 -0.97
N GLY A 103 0.41 15.96 -1.39
CA GLY A 103 0.48 14.51 -1.18
C GLY A 103 0.55 14.13 0.30
N TYR A 104 1.25 14.93 1.11
CA TYR A 104 1.27 14.74 2.57
C TYR A 104 -0.12 14.92 3.19
N LYS A 105 -0.84 16.00 2.83
CA LYS A 105 -2.19 16.29 3.33
C LYS A 105 -3.23 15.24 2.91
N GLU A 106 -3.12 14.69 1.70
CA GLU A 106 -3.99 13.60 1.23
C GLU A 106 -3.69 12.27 1.95
N HIS A 107 -2.43 12.05 2.35
CA HIS A 107 -2.01 10.84 3.05
C HIS A 107 -2.37 10.82 4.53
N LEU A 108 -2.19 11.96 5.23
CA LEU A 108 -2.26 12.01 6.69
C LEU A 108 -3.58 11.45 7.27
N PRO A 109 -4.79 11.77 6.73
CA PRO A 109 -6.04 11.21 7.24
C PRO A 109 -6.10 9.68 7.11
N LYS A 110 -5.62 9.15 5.97
CA LYS A 110 -5.60 7.71 5.69
C LYS A 110 -4.63 6.97 6.61
N CYS A 111 -3.44 7.54 6.83
CA CYS A 111 -2.44 6.96 7.70
C CYS A 111 -2.86 6.98 9.17
N LYS A 112 -3.54 8.06 9.59
CA LYS A 112 -4.06 8.24 10.94
C LYS A 112 -5.15 7.21 11.26
N SER A 113 -6.05 6.91 10.31
CA SER A 113 -7.24 6.07 10.53
C SER A 113 -7.04 4.56 10.31
N LEU A 114 -6.12 4.14 9.42
CA LEU A 114 -6.11 2.74 8.95
C LEU A 114 -5.40 1.75 9.88
N ASN A 115 -4.47 2.17 10.74
CA ASN A 115 -3.66 1.23 11.54
C ASN A 115 -3.25 1.83 12.88
N ASN A 116 -3.59 1.20 14.01
CA ASN A 116 -3.10 1.60 15.34
C ASN A 116 -1.57 1.40 15.47
N ALA A 117 -0.98 0.53 14.65
CA ALA A 117 0.45 0.25 14.64
C ALA A 117 1.24 1.21 13.72
N PRO A 118 2.53 1.49 14.04
CA PRO A 118 3.47 2.14 13.12
C PRO A 118 3.62 1.33 11.83
N GLN A 119 3.58 1.99 10.68
CA GLN A 119 3.87 1.32 9.40
C GLN A 119 5.06 1.97 8.72
N ARG A 120 6.26 1.42 8.90
CA ARG A 120 7.43 1.85 8.14
C ARG A 120 7.59 0.99 6.88
N PRO A 121 7.62 1.59 5.67
CA PRO A 121 7.96 0.84 4.47
C PRO A 121 9.40 0.31 4.56
N GLN A 122 9.57 -1.00 4.73
CA GLN A 122 10.87 -1.65 4.63
C GLN A 122 11.08 -2.17 3.22
N MET A 123 12.09 -1.65 2.53
CA MET A 123 12.52 -2.19 1.25
C MET A 123 13.30 -3.48 1.49
N PRO A 124 13.06 -4.54 0.69
CA PRO A 124 13.88 -5.75 0.77
C PRO A 124 15.33 -5.41 0.47
N ILE A 125 16.25 -6.08 1.18
CA ILE A 125 17.69 -5.91 1.00
C ILE A 125 18.05 -6.32 -0.44
N LYS A 126 18.93 -5.54 -1.09
CA LYS A 126 19.45 -5.83 -2.43
C LYS A 126 19.98 -7.27 -2.46
N ASN A 127 19.53 -8.06 -3.45
CA ASN A 127 19.84 -9.49 -3.62
C ASN A 127 19.22 -10.47 -2.58
N LYS A 128 18.27 -10.03 -1.75
CA LYS A 128 17.40 -10.88 -0.91
C LYS A 128 15.92 -10.56 -1.13
N SER A 129 15.53 -10.29 -2.38
CA SER A 129 14.16 -9.93 -2.76
C SER A 129 13.29 -11.16 -3.02
N ILE A 130 13.31 -12.16 -2.13
CA ILE A 130 12.38 -13.29 -2.21
C ILE A 130 11.21 -12.98 -1.27
N LYS A 131 10.22 -12.24 -1.76
CA LYS A 131 8.93 -12.13 -1.08
C LYS A 131 8.06 -13.29 -1.56
N ALA A 132 7.91 -14.32 -0.75
CA ALA A 132 6.91 -15.34 -0.96
C ALA A 132 5.68 -15.02 -0.10
N PHE A 133 4.50 -15.21 -0.66
CA PHE A 133 3.25 -15.06 0.07
C PHE A 133 3.00 -16.38 0.80
N TYR A 134 3.25 -16.42 2.11
CA TYR A 134 3.12 -17.68 2.87
C TYR A 134 1.70 -17.96 3.36
N ASN A 135 0.84 -16.94 3.37
CA ASN A 135 -0.48 -17.01 4.00
C ASN A 135 -1.60 -17.16 2.98
N HIS A 136 -1.46 -18.08 2.02
CA HIS A 136 -2.49 -18.43 1.03
C HIS A 136 -3.85 -18.75 1.68
N LYS A 137 -3.83 -19.34 2.88
CA LYS A 137 -5.02 -19.61 3.70
C LYS A 137 -5.79 -18.37 4.17
N CYS A 138 -5.19 -17.20 4.13
CA CYS A 138 -5.81 -15.92 4.50
C CYS A 138 -6.24 -15.10 3.28
N MET A 139 -6.11 -15.64 2.06
CA MET A 139 -6.75 -15.04 0.90
C MET A 139 -8.25 -15.20 1.05
N GLN A 140 -9.01 -14.15 0.75
CA GLN A 140 -10.46 -14.30 0.67
C GLN A 140 -10.77 -15.33 -0.43
N PRO A 141 -11.53 -16.39 -0.12
CA PRO A 141 -11.97 -17.32 -1.14
C PRO A 141 -12.83 -16.53 -2.13
N ASN A 142 -12.41 -16.47 -3.39
CA ASN A 142 -13.24 -15.89 -4.44
C ASN A 142 -14.33 -16.92 -4.80
N PRO A 143 -15.61 -16.65 -4.44
CA PRO A 143 -16.69 -17.60 -4.63
C PRO A 143 -17.07 -17.75 -6.11
N TYR A 144 -16.73 -16.81 -6.99
CA TYR A 144 -17.03 -16.88 -8.43
C TYR A 144 -15.77 -16.77 -9.28
N ARG A 145 -15.62 -17.66 -10.26
CA ARG A 145 -14.50 -17.67 -11.20
C ARG A 145 -15.03 -17.74 -12.61
N ILE A 146 -14.53 -16.88 -13.48
CA ILE A 146 -14.88 -16.88 -14.89
C ILE A 146 -13.69 -17.44 -15.66
N PHE A 147 -13.89 -18.58 -16.33
CA PHE A 147 -12.97 -19.12 -17.31
C PHE A 147 -13.45 -18.71 -18.68
N TRP A 148 -12.57 -18.15 -19.50
CA TRP A 148 -12.95 -17.67 -20.82
C TRP A 148 -11.80 -17.83 -21.81
N ASP A 149 -12.16 -17.90 -23.09
CA ASP A 149 -11.22 -17.90 -24.20
C ASP A 149 -11.81 -17.11 -25.39
N LEU A 150 -10.92 -16.48 -26.16
CA LEU A 150 -11.25 -15.68 -27.35
C LEU A 150 -10.55 -16.24 -28.58
N GLU A 151 -11.34 -16.54 -29.61
CA GLU A 151 -10.83 -16.99 -30.89
C GLU A 151 -10.68 -15.82 -31.85
N CYS A 152 -9.52 -15.70 -32.49
CA CYS A 152 -9.23 -14.61 -33.43
C CYS A 152 -8.84 -15.13 -34.81
N LEU A 153 -9.42 -14.53 -35.84
CA LEU A 153 -8.94 -14.66 -37.21
C LEU A 153 -7.81 -13.67 -37.46
N THR A 154 -6.83 -14.07 -38.25
CA THR A 154 -5.71 -13.21 -38.61
C THR A 154 -5.93 -12.66 -40.01
N GLU A 155 -6.02 -11.33 -40.10
CA GLU A 155 -6.18 -10.60 -41.36
C GLU A 155 -4.86 -9.91 -41.70
N ASN A 156 -4.40 -10.04 -42.96
CA ASN A 156 -3.26 -9.27 -43.44
C ASN A 156 -3.63 -7.79 -43.54
N LEU A 157 -2.73 -6.91 -43.09
CA LEU A 157 -2.92 -5.47 -43.20
C LEU A 157 -2.65 -4.99 -44.63
N THR A 158 -3.45 -4.05 -45.12
CA THR A 158 -3.17 -3.40 -46.41
C THR A 158 -1.91 -2.51 -46.31
N PRO A 159 -1.22 -2.19 -47.42
CA PRO A 159 -0.03 -1.34 -47.38
C PRO A 159 -0.24 0.00 -46.67
N GLU A 160 -1.45 0.57 -46.72
CA GLU A 160 -1.83 1.81 -46.07
C GLU A 160 -2.02 1.67 -44.55
N GLU A 161 -2.40 0.47 -44.08
CA GLU A 161 -2.58 0.15 -42.65
C GLU A 161 -1.28 -0.31 -41.97
N LYS A 162 -0.23 -0.60 -42.76
CA LYS A 162 1.08 -1.01 -42.23
C LYS A 162 1.79 0.16 -41.55
N THR A 163 1.61 0.26 -40.24
CA THR A 163 2.35 1.23 -39.44
C THR A 163 3.76 0.74 -39.17
N LYS A 164 4.76 1.48 -39.64
CA LYS A 164 6.17 1.29 -39.29
C LYS A 164 6.44 1.92 -37.92
N LEU A 165 6.73 1.09 -36.91
CA LEU A 165 7.28 1.55 -35.64
C LEU A 165 8.80 1.73 -35.78
N THR A 166 9.50 2.04 -34.69
CA THR A 166 10.95 2.35 -34.71
C THR A 166 11.80 1.27 -35.39
N HIS A 167 11.56 0.00 -35.07
CA HIS A 167 12.30 -1.15 -35.63
C HIS A 167 11.41 -2.34 -36.04
N THR A 168 10.08 -2.19 -35.97
CA THR A 168 9.13 -3.27 -36.24
C THR A 168 8.02 -2.79 -37.18
N GLU A 169 7.55 -3.70 -38.01
CA GLU A 169 6.44 -3.46 -38.94
C GLU A 169 5.29 -4.40 -38.58
N ARG A 170 4.08 -3.85 -38.44
CA ARG A 170 2.89 -4.66 -38.20
C ARG A 170 2.41 -5.22 -39.54
N ILE A 171 2.40 -6.55 -39.67
CA ILE A 171 1.99 -7.24 -40.92
C ILE A 171 0.54 -7.75 -40.89
N GLN A 172 0.01 -8.02 -39.69
CA GLN A 172 -1.28 -8.68 -39.48
C GLN A 172 -2.05 -8.06 -38.31
N ARG A 173 -3.38 -8.21 -38.38
CA ARG A 173 -4.35 -7.84 -37.34
C ARG A 173 -5.09 -9.09 -36.89
N HIS A 174 -5.17 -9.30 -35.58
CA HIS A 174 -6.10 -10.26 -35.00
C HIS A 174 -7.47 -9.61 -34.88
N LYS A 175 -8.48 -10.23 -35.52
CA LYS A 175 -9.88 -9.85 -35.43
C LYS A 175 -10.62 -10.93 -34.64
N PRO A 176 -11.23 -10.58 -33.49
CA PRO A 176 -12.04 -11.52 -32.73
C PRO A 176 -13.16 -12.11 -33.59
N SER A 177 -13.34 -13.42 -33.50
CA SER A 177 -14.31 -14.19 -34.28
C SER A 177 -15.26 -15.02 -33.42
N GLY A 178 -14.93 -15.21 -32.15
CA GLY A 178 -15.79 -15.89 -31.20
C GLY A 178 -15.20 -15.88 -29.80
N TYR A 179 -16.03 -16.24 -28.83
CA TYR A 179 -15.64 -16.44 -27.44
C TYR A 179 -16.39 -17.62 -26.84
N CYS A 180 -15.84 -18.15 -25.77
CA CYS A 180 -16.54 -19.03 -24.84
C CYS A 180 -16.21 -18.56 -23.42
N TYR A 181 -17.21 -18.48 -22.54
CA TYR A 181 -16.93 -18.34 -21.12
C TYR A 181 -17.83 -19.25 -20.29
N VAL A 182 -17.34 -19.58 -19.10
CA VAL A 182 -18.02 -20.36 -18.07
C VAL A 182 -17.80 -19.70 -16.72
N VAL A 183 -18.89 -19.37 -16.04
CA VAL A 183 -18.91 -18.85 -14.68
C VAL A 183 -19.10 -20.01 -13.72
N VAL A 184 -18.14 -20.18 -12.83
CA VAL A 184 -18.09 -21.25 -11.85
C VAL A 184 -18.20 -20.66 -10.46
N ARG A 185 -19.21 -21.09 -9.70
CA ARG A 185 -19.31 -20.85 -8.28
C ARG A 185 -18.56 -21.94 -7.51
N MET A 186 -17.74 -21.53 -6.57
CA MET A 186 -16.94 -22.39 -5.69
C MET A 186 -17.49 -22.29 -4.27
N ASP A 187 -18.28 -23.28 -3.84
CA ASP A 187 -18.77 -23.34 -2.46
C ASP A 187 -17.72 -23.94 -1.51
N SER A 188 -16.81 -24.77 -2.03
CA SER A 188 -15.64 -25.27 -1.31
C SER A 188 -14.54 -25.67 -2.30
N SER A 189 -13.35 -26.08 -1.81
CA SER A 189 -12.24 -26.49 -2.69
C SER A 189 -12.51 -27.73 -3.54
N LEU A 190 -13.59 -28.46 -3.28
CA LEU A 190 -13.94 -29.72 -3.97
C LEU A 190 -15.33 -29.70 -4.61
N ASN A 191 -16.13 -28.66 -4.37
CA ASN A 191 -17.47 -28.53 -4.94
C ASN A 191 -17.55 -27.23 -5.74
N TYR A 192 -17.88 -27.38 -7.01
CA TYR A 192 -18.12 -26.26 -7.91
C TYR A 192 -19.42 -26.46 -8.68
N GLU A 193 -20.09 -25.36 -8.97
CA GLU A 193 -21.30 -25.31 -9.78
C GLU A 193 -21.08 -24.39 -10.97
N ILE A 194 -21.49 -24.81 -12.16
CA ILE A 194 -21.51 -23.93 -13.33
C ILE A 194 -22.80 -23.12 -13.25
N VAL A 195 -22.67 -21.82 -13.00
CA VAL A 195 -23.80 -20.92 -12.80
C VAL A 195 -24.27 -20.33 -14.12
N SER A 196 -23.33 -20.02 -15.02
CA SER A 196 -23.60 -19.45 -16.32
C SER A 196 -22.53 -19.86 -17.31
N HIS A 197 -22.88 -19.89 -18.59
CA HIS A 197 -21.94 -20.04 -19.68
C HIS A 197 -22.53 -19.43 -20.94
N ASP A 198 -21.66 -18.96 -21.82
CA ASP A 198 -22.06 -18.50 -23.15
C ASP A 198 -20.98 -18.84 -24.17
N LEU A 199 -21.43 -19.18 -25.37
CA LEU A 199 -20.58 -19.52 -26.51
C LEU A 199 -21.11 -18.75 -27.71
N TYR A 200 -20.26 -17.92 -28.28
CA TYR A 200 -20.64 -17.09 -29.41
C TYR A 200 -19.57 -17.07 -30.49
N ARG A 201 -20.02 -17.02 -31.74
CA ARG A 201 -19.18 -16.84 -32.92
C ARG A 201 -19.83 -15.83 -33.84
N GLY A 202 -19.13 -14.75 -34.13
CA GLY A 202 -19.68 -13.63 -34.88
C GLY A 202 -18.68 -12.48 -35.05
N PRO A 203 -18.98 -11.53 -35.95
CA PRO A 203 -18.11 -10.40 -36.22
C PRO A 203 -18.01 -9.40 -35.06
N ASP A 204 -19.00 -9.41 -34.17
CA ASP A 204 -19.20 -8.59 -32.97
C ASP A 204 -18.78 -9.33 -31.68
N ALA A 205 -18.00 -10.41 -31.80
CA ALA A 205 -17.68 -11.29 -30.68
C ALA A 205 -17.10 -10.56 -29.46
N LEU A 206 -16.24 -9.57 -29.66
CA LEU A 206 -15.63 -8.84 -28.55
C LEU A 206 -16.63 -7.92 -27.83
N GLU A 207 -17.47 -7.20 -28.58
CA GLU A 207 -18.48 -6.30 -28.01
C GLU A 207 -19.48 -7.09 -27.17
N ARG A 208 -19.98 -8.19 -27.74
CA ARG A 208 -20.93 -9.06 -27.06
C ARG A 208 -20.33 -9.77 -25.84
N PHE A 209 -19.05 -10.17 -25.92
CA PHE A 209 -18.34 -10.72 -24.77
C PHE A 209 -18.31 -9.72 -23.60
N VAL A 210 -17.93 -8.46 -23.87
CA VAL A 210 -17.86 -7.43 -22.84
C VAL A 210 -19.24 -7.17 -22.22
N THR A 211 -20.28 -7.00 -23.04
CA THR A 211 -21.66 -6.82 -22.55
C THR A 211 -22.09 -7.99 -21.66
N LYS A 212 -21.78 -9.22 -22.06
CA LYS A 212 -22.12 -10.40 -21.26
C LYS A 212 -21.38 -10.44 -19.93
N ILE A 213 -20.08 -10.15 -19.90
CA ILE A 213 -19.32 -10.10 -18.65
C ILE A 213 -19.84 -8.99 -17.72
N GLU A 214 -20.24 -7.84 -18.26
CA GLU A 214 -20.86 -6.76 -17.49
C GLU A 214 -22.22 -7.18 -16.89
N GLU A 215 -23.05 -7.90 -17.66
CA GLU A 215 -24.30 -8.49 -17.17
C GLU A 215 -24.04 -9.48 -16.02
N GLU A 216 -23.02 -10.34 -16.13
CA GLU A 216 -22.65 -11.30 -15.07
C GLU A 216 -22.19 -10.58 -13.79
N LEU A 217 -21.44 -9.48 -13.91
CA LEU A 217 -21.00 -8.67 -12.76
C LEU A 217 -22.21 -8.05 -12.02
N LEU A 218 -23.15 -7.47 -12.76
CA LEU A 218 -24.38 -6.90 -12.20
C LEU A 218 -25.24 -7.95 -11.48
N HIS A 219 -25.33 -9.17 -12.02
CA HIS A 219 -26.07 -10.26 -11.37
C HIS A 219 -25.40 -10.74 -10.08
N GLN A 220 -24.07 -10.65 -9.97
CA GLN A 220 -23.33 -11.06 -8.78
C GLN A 220 -23.35 -10.00 -7.66
N GLU A 221 -23.55 -8.72 -7.97
CA GLU A 221 -23.67 -7.64 -6.96
C GLU A 221 -25.05 -7.58 -6.27
N ILE A 222 -26.04 -8.32 -6.78
CA ILE A 222 -27.44 -8.33 -6.28
C ILE A 222 -27.70 -9.52 -5.32
N LEU A 223 -26.75 -10.45 -5.18
CA LEU A 223 -26.79 -11.60 -4.26
C LEU A 223 -25.96 -11.38 -3.00
#